data_AF-A0A4U0FD45-F1
#
_entry.id   AF-A0A4U0FD45-F1
#
_cell.length_a   1.000
_cell.length_b   1.000
_cell.length_c   1.000
_cell.angle_alpha   90.00
_cell.angle_beta   90.00
_cell.angle_gamma   90.00
#
_symmetry.space_group_name_H-M   'P 1'
#
loop_
_entity.id
_entity.type
_entity.pdbx_description
1 polymer ?
#
loop_
_entity_poly.entity_id
_entity_poly.type
_entity_poly.pdbx_seq_one_letter_code
_entity_poly.pdbx_strand_id
1 'polypeptide(L)'
;MAIAQNAIGQNWFDLLNIPLKGANDKFILMVGSTSCVACYEGMDTLLSIKQNIQNTRLLSLVVDENNGFNKMRALYGKEIDIFETTKSKMMELGITGVPMFLTLNSQGIVTNMDINFRRLIAN
;
A
#
# COMPACT_ATOMS: atom_id res chain seq x y z
N MET A 1 14.40 -14.82 -3.97
CA MET A 1 13.23 -13.92 -3.86
C MET A 1 13.53 -12.67 -4.65
N ALA A 2 12.89 -12.49 -5.81
CA ALA A 2 13.00 -11.26 -6.56
C ALA A 2 12.06 -10.25 -5.89
N ILE A 3 12.61 -9.39 -5.03
CA ILE A 3 11.90 -8.20 -4.55
C ILE A 3 11.77 -7.28 -5.77
N ALA A 4 10.64 -6.59 -5.90
CA ALA A 4 10.30 -5.68 -7.00
C ALA A 4 11.23 -4.45 -7.07
N GLN A 5 12.55 -4.64 -7.20
CA GLN A 5 13.55 -3.58 -7.34
C GLN A 5 13.26 -2.67 -8.55
N ASN A 6 12.54 -3.19 -9.55
CA ASN A 6 12.09 -2.42 -10.71
C ASN A 6 10.96 -1.41 -10.39
N ALA A 7 10.32 -1.46 -9.22
CA ALA A 7 9.22 -0.57 -8.88
C ALA A 7 9.67 0.83 -8.48
N ILE A 8 10.89 0.98 -7.93
CA ILE A 8 11.44 2.29 -7.56
C ILE A 8 11.53 3.17 -8.81
N GLY A 9 11.04 4.40 -8.71
CA GLY A 9 11.00 5.34 -9.84
C GLY A 9 9.78 5.19 -10.76
N GLN A 10 8.92 4.18 -10.57
CA GLN A 10 7.67 4.07 -11.34
C GLN A 10 6.55 4.90 -10.72
N ASN A 11 5.69 5.49 -11.56
CA ASN A 11 4.47 6.16 -11.12
C ASN A 11 3.33 5.16 -10.95
N TRP A 12 3.04 4.80 -9.70
CA TRP A 12 2.02 3.80 -9.40
C TRP A 12 0.60 4.36 -9.43
N PHE A 13 0.40 5.66 -9.28
CA PHE A 13 -0.94 6.25 -9.44
C PHE A 13 -1.42 6.09 -10.86
N ASP A 14 -0.56 6.33 -11.85
CA ASP A 14 -0.87 6.15 -13.27
C ASP A 14 -1.06 4.66 -13.62
N LEU A 15 -0.15 3.79 -13.16
CA LEU A 15 -0.19 2.35 -13.48
C LEU A 15 -1.42 1.62 -12.92
N LEU A 16 -1.96 2.10 -11.81
CA LEU A 16 -3.09 1.51 -11.10
C LEU A 16 -4.36 2.35 -11.17
N ASN A 17 -4.36 3.47 -11.89
CA ASN A 17 -5.46 4.43 -11.98
C ASN A 17 -6.00 4.85 -10.60
N ILE A 18 -5.12 5.05 -9.63
CA ILE A 18 -5.54 5.42 -8.27
C ILE A 18 -5.97 6.90 -8.31
N PRO A 19 -7.26 7.23 -8.04
CA PRO A 19 -7.79 8.58 -8.25
C PRO A 19 -7.46 9.51 -7.09
N LEU A 20 -6.19 9.61 -6.72
CA LEU A 20 -5.75 10.47 -5.63
C LEU A 20 -5.47 11.88 -6.16
N LYS A 21 -6.14 12.84 -5.54
CA LYS A 21 -5.86 14.28 -5.68
C LYS A 21 -5.60 14.84 -4.29
N GLY A 22 -4.58 15.67 -4.14
CA GLY A 22 -4.33 16.38 -2.90
C GLY A 22 -2.90 16.86 -2.73
N ALA A 23 -2.70 17.78 -1.79
CA ALA A 23 -1.44 18.43 -1.45
C ALA A 23 -0.58 17.63 -0.45
N ASN A 24 -0.75 16.30 -0.37
CA ASN A 24 0.10 15.50 0.52
C ASN A 24 1.49 15.38 -0.08
N ASP A 25 2.51 15.59 0.75
CA ASP A 25 3.90 15.49 0.34
C ASP A 25 4.31 14.04 0.09
N LYS A 26 3.69 13.11 0.83
CA LYS A 26 4.02 11.69 0.81
C LYS A 26 2.78 10.80 0.95
N PHE A 27 2.90 9.61 0.40
CA PHE A 27 1.94 8.53 0.56
C PHE A 27 2.67 7.28 1.04
N ILE A 28 1.99 6.51 1.89
CA ILE A 28 2.42 5.15 2.23
C ILE A 28 1.37 4.22 1.66
N LEU A 29 1.79 3.33 0.78
CA LEU A 29 0.94 2.30 0.19
C LEU A 29 1.34 0.95 0.75
N MET A 30 0.39 0.28 1.41
CA MET A 30 0.49 -1.15 1.66
C MET A 30 -0.14 -1.92 0.52
N VAL A 31 0.54 -2.94 0.06
CA VAL A 31 0.02 -3.90 -0.90
C VAL A 31 -0.27 -5.20 -0.16
N GLY A 32 -1.48 -5.73 -0.30
CA GLY A 32 -1.97 -6.85 0.52
C GLY A 32 -2.98 -7.78 -0.17
N SER A 33 -3.51 -8.72 0.60
CA SER A 33 -4.65 -9.58 0.25
C SER A 33 -5.66 -9.60 1.41
N THR A 34 -6.94 -9.73 1.10
CA THR A 34 -8.02 -9.85 2.11
C THR A 34 -8.01 -11.20 2.84
N SER A 35 -7.26 -12.21 2.36
CA SER A 35 -7.05 -13.49 3.04
C SER A 35 -5.80 -13.53 3.95
N CYS A 36 -4.96 -12.50 3.87
CA CYS A 36 -3.64 -12.47 4.47
C CYS A 36 -3.67 -11.90 5.89
N VAL A 37 -3.44 -12.73 6.92
CA VAL A 37 -3.44 -12.31 8.33
C VAL A 37 -2.42 -11.20 8.60
N ALA A 38 -1.19 -11.35 8.10
CA ALA A 38 -0.14 -10.34 8.22
C ALA A 38 -0.51 -9.01 7.55
N CYS A 39 -1.44 -9.00 6.60
CA CYS A 39 -1.92 -7.79 5.94
C CYS A 39 -2.88 -7.01 6.86
N TYR A 40 -3.68 -7.69 7.69
CA TYR A 40 -4.46 -7.02 8.75
C TYR A 40 -3.54 -6.40 9.81
N GLU A 41 -2.52 -7.15 10.26
CA GLU A 41 -1.51 -6.62 11.20
C GLU A 41 -0.74 -5.43 10.61
N GLY A 42 -0.47 -5.46 9.31
CA GLY A 42 0.11 -4.35 8.56
C GLY A 42 -0.77 -3.10 8.59
N MET A 43 -2.09 -3.25 8.39
CA MET A 43 -3.05 -2.14 8.46
C MET A 43 -3.13 -1.56 9.88
N ASP A 44 -3.18 -2.41 10.91
CA ASP A 44 -3.16 -1.97 12.30
C ASP A 44 -1.88 -1.19 12.63
N THR A 45 -0.75 -1.65 12.08
CA THR A 45 0.54 -0.96 12.22
C THR A 45 0.52 0.42 11.53
N LEU A 46 0.00 0.51 10.30
CA LEU A 46 -0.16 1.80 9.61
C LEU A 46 -0.99 2.79 10.44
N LEU A 47 -2.10 2.33 11.02
CA LEU A 47 -2.95 3.17 11.87
C LEU A 47 -2.24 3.63 13.13
N SER A 48 -1.49 2.73 13.79
CA SER A 48 -0.81 3.05 15.04
C SER A 48 0.22 4.17 14.90
N ILE A 49 0.84 4.31 13.71
CA ILE A 49 1.85 5.34 13.48
C ILE A 49 1.28 6.60 12.82
N LYS A 50 0.01 6.60 12.38
CA LYS A 50 -0.60 7.72 11.64
C LYS A 50 -0.42 9.07 12.35
N GLN A 51 -0.51 9.07 13.68
CA GLN A 51 -0.34 10.28 14.50
C GLN A 51 1.09 10.84 14.45
N ASN A 52 2.08 10.02 14.11
CA ASN A 52 3.50 10.39 14.07
C ASN A 52 3.98 10.80 12.66
N ILE A 53 3.14 10.66 11.63
CA ILE A 53 3.48 10.97 10.24
C ILE A 53 2.63 12.12 9.70
N GLN A 54 3.13 13.35 9.85
CA GLN A 54 2.45 14.53 9.32
C GLN A 54 2.47 14.54 7.78
N ASN A 55 1.43 15.13 7.17
CA ASN A 55 1.27 15.29 5.71
C ASN A 55 1.42 13.99 4.89
N THR A 56 1.19 12.83 5.52
CA THR A 56 1.31 11.52 4.88
C THR A 56 -0.05 10.86 4.81
N ARG A 57 -0.48 10.50 3.60
CA ARG A 57 -1.74 9.78 3.37
C ARG A 57 -1.49 8.28 3.28
N LEU A 58 -2.31 7.51 3.99
CA LEU A 58 -2.22 6.05 4.05
C LEU A 58 -3.14 5.42 3.00
N LEU A 59 -2.58 4.52 2.21
CA LEU A 59 -3.26 3.81 1.13
C LEU A 59 -3.08 2.30 1.30
N SER A 60 -4.04 1.53 0.81
CA SER A 60 -3.95 0.09 0.71
C SER A 60 -4.45 -0.39 -0.65
N LEU A 61 -3.66 -1.22 -1.32
CA LEU A 61 -4.05 -1.91 -2.55
C LEU A 61 -4.17 -3.40 -2.23
N VAL A 62 -5.36 -3.95 -2.38
CA VAL A 62 -5.65 -5.32 -1.94
C VAL A 62 -6.22 -6.18 -3.04
N VAL A 63 -5.74 -7.41 -3.13
CA VAL A 63 -6.44 -8.46 -3.89
C VAL A 63 -7.57 -8.98 -3.02
N ASP A 64 -8.78 -8.95 -3.55
CA ASP A 64 -9.90 -9.56 -2.87
C ASP A 64 -9.92 -11.08 -3.10
N GLU A 65 -9.60 -11.82 -2.05
CA GLU A 65 -9.75 -13.26 -1.97
C GLU A 65 -10.86 -13.56 -0.95
N ASN A 66 -11.90 -14.27 -1.38
CA ASN A 66 -13.06 -14.65 -0.56
C ASN A 66 -14.06 -13.53 -0.23
N ASN A 67 -14.23 -12.53 -1.10
CA ASN A 67 -15.19 -11.43 -0.90
C ASN A 67 -14.95 -10.64 0.40
N GLY A 68 -13.69 -10.58 0.84
CA GLY A 68 -13.24 -9.92 2.08
C GLY A 68 -13.03 -8.42 1.94
N PHE A 69 -13.08 -7.87 0.73
CA PHE A 69 -12.81 -6.44 0.47
C PHE A 69 -13.71 -5.52 1.28
N ASN A 70 -15.03 -5.78 1.25
CA ASN A 70 -16.00 -4.97 1.98
C ASN A 70 -15.76 -4.99 3.50
N LYS A 71 -15.34 -6.14 4.04
CA LYS A 71 -15.00 -6.27 5.46
C LYS A 71 -13.76 -5.44 5.79
N MET A 72 -12.70 -5.55 4.99
CA MET A 72 -11.48 -4.78 5.20
C MET A 72 -11.73 -3.26 5.07
N ARG A 73 -12.54 -2.85 4.08
CA ARG A 73 -12.98 -1.47 3.91
C ARG A 73 -13.83 -0.96 5.07
N ALA A 74 -14.71 -1.79 5.63
CA ALA A 74 -15.50 -1.41 6.80
C ALA A 74 -14.63 -1.18 8.05
N LEU A 75 -13.57 -1.96 8.22
CA LEU A 75 -12.65 -1.85 9.36
C LEU A 75 -11.70 -0.66 9.24
N TYR A 76 -11.11 -0.45 8.07
CA TYR A 76 -9.99 0.49 7.90
C TYR A 76 -10.27 1.68 7.00
N GLY A 77 -11.34 1.64 6.20
CA GLY A 77 -11.64 2.59 5.13
C GLY A 77 -11.95 4.03 5.59
N LYS A 78 -12.11 4.25 6.90
CA LYS A 78 -12.25 5.61 7.47
C LYS A 78 -10.91 6.35 7.53
N GLU A 79 -9.82 5.62 7.66
CA GLU A 79 -8.50 6.16 7.98
C GLU A 79 -7.46 5.89 6.89
N ILE A 80 -7.69 4.84 6.09
CA ILE A 80 -6.85 4.36 5.00
C ILE A 80 -7.72 4.27 3.74
N ASP A 81 -7.27 4.83 2.63
CA ASP A 81 -7.96 4.63 1.34
C ASP A 81 -7.63 3.24 0.80
N ILE A 82 -8.64 2.39 0.65
CA ILE A 82 -8.48 1.01 0.20
C ILE A 82 -8.98 0.87 -1.23
N PHE A 83 -8.12 0.37 -2.09
CA PHE A 83 -8.37 0.11 -3.50
C PHE A 83 -8.26 -1.39 -3.77
N GLU A 84 -9.14 -1.89 -4.61
CA GLU A 84 -9.12 -3.28 -5.05
C GLU A 84 -8.18 -3.45 -6.25
N THR A 85 -7.50 -4.59 -6.33
CA THR A 85 -6.72 -4.99 -7.49
C THR A 85 -6.85 -6.49 -7.75
N THR A 86 -6.24 -6.95 -8.84
CA THR A 86 -6.22 -8.37 -9.19
C THR A 86 -4.82 -8.95 -8.98
N LYS A 87 -4.76 -10.26 -8.72
CA LYS A 87 -3.50 -11.00 -8.63
C LYS A 87 -2.65 -10.87 -9.89
N SER A 88 -3.28 -10.84 -11.09
CA SER A 88 -2.58 -10.61 -12.36
C SER A 88 -1.87 -9.27 -12.36
N LYS A 89 -2.56 -8.20 -11.95
CA LYS A 89 -1.99 -6.85 -11.92
C LYS A 89 -0.83 -6.73 -10.94
N MET A 90 -0.91 -7.39 -9.78
CA MET A 90 0.21 -7.46 -8.84
C MET A 90 1.44 -8.14 -9.46
N MET A 91 1.23 -9.26 -10.15
CA MET A 91 2.30 -9.99 -10.81
C MET A 91 2.94 -9.19 -11.94
N GLU A 92 2.15 -8.46 -12.72
CA GLU A 92 2.65 -7.52 -13.74
C GLU A 92 3.56 -6.43 -13.14
N LEU A 93 3.23 -5.96 -11.93
CA LEU A 93 4.05 -5.01 -11.17
C LEU A 93 5.24 -5.66 -10.46
N GLY A 94 5.47 -6.96 -10.66
CA GLY A 94 6.56 -7.71 -10.04
C GLY A 94 6.36 -8.00 -8.55
N ILE A 95 5.14 -7.83 -8.02
CA ILE A 95 4.84 -8.06 -6.61
C ILE A 95 4.57 -9.55 -6.40
N THR A 96 5.53 -10.25 -5.79
CA THR A 96 5.46 -11.69 -5.56
C THR A 96 5.18 -12.07 -4.10
N GLY A 97 5.00 -11.08 -3.22
CA GLY A 97 4.77 -11.31 -1.78
C GLY A 97 4.01 -10.17 -1.12
N VAL A 98 3.21 -10.50 -0.11
CA VAL A 98 2.41 -9.57 0.69
C VAL A 98 2.50 -9.90 2.19
N PRO A 99 2.35 -8.92 3.10
CA PRO A 99 2.24 -7.49 2.80
C PRO A 99 3.56 -6.90 2.28
N MET A 100 3.46 -5.88 1.45
CA MET A 100 4.59 -5.07 0.98
C MET A 100 4.25 -3.60 1.20
N PHE A 101 5.23 -2.79 1.58
CA PHE A 101 5.04 -1.40 1.89
C PHE A 101 5.89 -0.51 0.99
N LEU A 102 5.29 0.56 0.52
CA LEU A 102 5.88 1.49 -0.42
C LEU A 102 5.73 2.91 0.10
N THR A 103 6.77 3.71 -0.07
CA THR A 103 6.66 5.16 0.07
C THR A 103 6.57 5.75 -1.33
N LEU A 104 5.59 6.63 -1.54
CA LEU A 104 5.44 7.39 -2.77
C LEU A 104 5.50 8.88 -2.48
N ASN A 105 6.04 9.64 -3.43
CA ASN A 105 5.98 11.10 -3.38
C ASN A 105 4.61 11.63 -3.81
N SER A 106 4.44 12.95 -3.81
CA SER A 106 3.20 13.64 -4.20
C SER A 106 2.71 13.32 -5.61
N GLN A 107 3.58 12.83 -6.50
CA GLN A 107 3.26 12.45 -7.88
C GLN A 107 2.91 10.96 -8.03
N GLY A 108 2.99 10.18 -6.95
CA GLY A 108 2.78 8.74 -7.01
C GLY A 108 4.01 7.95 -7.46
N ILE A 109 5.20 8.56 -7.49
CA ILE A 109 6.45 7.88 -7.82
C ILE A 109 6.96 7.15 -6.57
N VAL A 110 7.26 5.85 -6.72
CA VAL A 110 7.83 5.04 -5.64
C VAL A 110 9.25 5.50 -5.32
N THR A 111 9.49 5.91 -4.09
CA THR A 111 10.80 6.36 -3.59
C THR A 111 11.48 5.31 -2.72
N ASN A 112 10.70 4.45 -2.06
CA ASN A 112 11.22 3.37 -1.22
C ASN A 112 10.24 2.17 -1.19
N MET A 113 10.78 0.97 -0.95
CA MET A 113 10.03 -0.28 -0.83
C MET A 113 10.65 -1.14 0.27
N ASP A 114 9.80 -1.69 1.15
CA ASP A 114 10.23 -2.67 2.13
C ASP A 114 9.10 -3.70 2.38
N ILE A 115 9.48 -4.92 2.70
CA ILE A 115 8.57 -5.96 3.20
C ILE A 115 8.30 -5.79 4.70
N ASN A 116 9.16 -5.06 5.42
CA ASN A 116 9.01 -4.76 6.82
C ASN A 116 8.76 -3.26 7.01
N PHE A 117 7.53 -2.93 7.38
CA PHE A 117 7.11 -1.55 7.54
C PHE A 117 7.95 -0.74 8.55
N ARG A 118 8.41 -1.37 9.64
CA ARG A 118 9.21 -0.67 10.66
C ARG A 118 10.57 -0.23 10.13
N ARG A 119 11.11 -0.91 9.13
CA ARG A 119 12.35 -0.52 8.44
C ARG A 119 12.10 0.58 7.42
N LEU A 120 10.94 0.59 6.78
CA LEU A 120 10.55 1.62 5.81
C LEU A 120 10.53 3.02 6.45
N ILE A 121 10.01 3.14 7.68
CA ILE A 121 9.86 4.43 8.39
C ILE A 121 11.12 4.88 9.14
N ALA A 122 12.13 4.01 9.25
CA ALA A 122 13.39 4.32 9.94
C ALA A 122 14.43 5.00 9.03
N ASN A 123 14.18 5.02 7.72
CA ASN A 123 15.01 5.64 6.67
C ASN A 123 14.31 6.86 6.08
#